data_AF-A0A4Z1GHM4-F1
#
_entry.id   AF-A0A4Z1GHM4-F1
#
_cell.length_a   1.000
_cell.length_b   1.000
_cell.length_c   1.000
_cell.angle_alpha   90.00
_cell.angle_beta   90.00
_cell.angle_gamma   90.00
#
_symmetry.space_group_name_H-M   'P 1'
#
loop_
_entity.id
_entity.type
_entity.pdbx_description
1 polymer ?
#
loop_
_entity_poly.entity_id
_entity_poly.type
_entity_poly.pdbx_seq_one_letter_code
_entity_poly.pdbx_strand_id
1 'polypeptide(L)'
;MGNTPSTHKISAQDKAILDMKNQRDKLHQYQRRITVLTDRETAIAKEMLAKGDKKRALLALRRKKYQESLLAKTDAQLEQLEKLTSSVEFALEVSDMLGGMMSNQDEDEVEDELAALEAEVTGVPLPEVPTAGLPLKDSLPDVPRSELSSKDRAKARQREREEQQVAMLT
;
A
#
# COMPACT_ATOMS: atom_id res chain seq x y z
N MET A 1 26.51 24.22 20.42
CA MET A 1 25.06 24.53 20.45
C MET A 1 24.50 24.27 19.07
N GLY A 2 23.54 23.35 18.94
CA GLY A 2 22.97 22.96 17.66
C GLY A 2 21.86 21.94 17.85
N ASN A 3 20.83 22.30 18.63
CA ASN A 3 19.64 21.48 18.79
C ASN A 3 18.62 21.93 17.74
N THR A 4 18.71 21.40 16.52
CA THR A 4 17.64 21.54 15.53
C THR A 4 16.54 20.54 15.92
N PRO A 5 15.31 20.97 16.26
CA PRO A 5 14.24 20.03 16.54
C PRO A 5 13.94 19.25 15.27
N SER A 6 14.11 17.93 15.30
CA SER A 6 13.70 17.05 14.21
C SER A 6 12.19 17.19 14.04
N THR A 7 11.77 17.83 12.95
CA THR A 7 10.35 17.91 12.61
C THR A 7 9.92 16.51 12.21
N HIS A 8 9.12 15.81 13.02
CA HIS A 8 8.51 14.54 12.63
C HIS A 8 7.58 14.80 11.44
N LYS A 9 8.04 14.44 10.24
CA LYS A 9 7.26 14.58 9.01
C LYS A 9 6.25 13.44 8.99
N ILE A 10 4.99 13.77 9.27
CA ILE A 10 3.87 12.84 9.19
C ILE A 10 3.86 12.23 7.78
N SER A 11 4.01 10.90 7.69
CA SER A 11 4.02 10.18 6.42
C SER A 11 2.65 10.25 5.75
N ALA A 12 2.59 10.09 4.43
CA ALA A 12 1.32 9.93 3.72
C ALA A 12 0.52 8.74 4.26
N GLN A 13 1.23 7.70 4.73
CA GLN A 13 0.66 6.53 5.36
C GLN A 13 0.04 6.82 6.73
N ASP A 14 0.72 7.60 7.58
CA ASP A 14 0.19 8.00 8.90
C ASP A 14 -1.11 8.80 8.75
N LYS A 15 -1.19 9.65 7.73
CA LYS A 15 -2.41 10.41 7.41
C LYS A 15 -3.54 9.47 6.98
N ALA A 16 -3.25 8.49 6.12
CA ALA A 16 -4.25 7.52 5.69
C ALA A 16 -4.79 6.68 6.86
N ILE A 17 -3.92 6.24 7.77
CA ILE A 17 -4.31 5.50 8.98
C ILE A 17 -5.17 6.38 9.89
N LEU A 18 -4.77 7.64 10.09
CA LEU A 18 -5.54 8.61 10.87
C LEU A 18 -6.93 8.84 10.27
N ASP A 19 -7.02 8.99 8.96
CA ASP A 19 -8.29 9.20 8.26
C ASP A 19 -9.21 7.98 8.38
N MET A 20 -8.68 6.76 8.27
CA MET A 20 -9.45 5.53 8.50
C MET A 20 -9.96 5.44 9.94
N LYS A 21 -9.12 5.74 10.94
CA LYS A 21 -9.50 5.76 12.36
C LYS A 21 -10.57 6.81 12.65
N ASN A 22 -10.43 8.01 12.09
CA ASN A 22 -11.43 9.07 12.16
C ASN A 22 -12.77 8.65 11.54
N GLN A 23 -12.72 7.95 10.39
CA GLN A 23 -13.92 7.46 9.72
C GLN A 23 -14.63 6.39 10.54
N ARG A 24 -13.88 5.44 11.11
CA ARG A 24 -14.40 4.43 12.04
C ARG A 24 -15.10 5.09 13.23
N ASP A 25 -14.46 6.06 13.87
CA ASP A 25 -15.01 6.74 15.04
C ASP A 25 -16.31 7.50 14.72
N LYS A 26 -16.39 8.14 13.54
CA LYS A 26 -17.63 8.77 13.05
C LYS A 26 -18.75 7.74 12.86
N LEU A 27 -18.44 6.56 12.33
CA LEU A 27 -19.43 5.50 12.16
C LEU A 27 -19.92 4.96 13.51
N HIS A 28 -19.05 4.76 14.50
CA HIS A 28 -19.49 4.41 15.87
C HIS A 28 -20.37 5.50 16.51
N GLN A 29 -20.04 6.78 16.29
CA GLN A 29 -20.91 7.87 16.76
C GLN A 29 -22.29 7.82 16.10
N TYR A 30 -22.33 7.54 14.79
CA TYR A 30 -23.58 7.39 14.05
C TYR A 30 -24.41 6.20 14.55
N GLN A 31 -23.76 5.04 14.76
CA GLN A 31 -24.35 3.84 15.34
C GLN A 31 -25.03 4.14 16.68
N ARG A 32 -24.30 4.77 17.62
CA ARG A 32 -24.85 5.17 18.94
C ARG A 32 -26.06 6.10 18.81
N ARG A 33 -26.03 7.07 17.89
CA ARG A 33 -27.16 7.98 17.66
C ARG A 33 -28.38 7.24 17.13
N ILE A 34 -28.21 6.34 16.16
CA ILE A 34 -29.34 5.57 15.64
C ILE A 34 -29.91 4.64 16.69
N THR A 35 -29.08 3.95 17.49
CA THR A 35 -29.58 3.05 18.55
C THR A 35 -30.56 3.78 19.47
N VAL A 36 -30.20 4.98 19.95
CA VAL A 36 -31.07 5.81 20.80
C VAL A 36 -32.37 6.21 20.08
N LEU A 37 -32.31 6.54 18.78
CA LEU A 37 -33.50 6.86 18.00
C LEU A 37 -34.42 5.65 17.82
N THR A 38 -33.84 4.48 17.55
CA THR A 38 -34.54 3.20 17.40
C THR A 38 -35.29 2.84 18.69
N ASP A 39 -34.64 3.00 19.85
CA ASP A 39 -35.24 2.78 21.16
C ASP A 39 -36.42 3.72 21.39
N ARG A 40 -36.26 5.00 21.05
CA ARG A 40 -37.34 5.99 21.14
C ARG A 40 -38.52 5.63 20.24
N GLU A 41 -38.28 5.14 19.03
CA GLU A 41 -39.33 4.69 18.12
C GLU A 41 -40.07 3.46 18.64
N THR A 42 -39.40 2.55 19.34
CA THR A 42 -40.09 1.43 20.01
C THR A 42 -40.99 1.92 21.15
N ALA A 43 -40.55 2.90 21.93
CA ALA A 43 -41.35 3.48 23.00
C ALA A 43 -42.59 4.18 22.45
N ILE A 44 -42.43 5.00 21.41
CA ILE A 44 -43.55 5.66 20.72
C ILE A 44 -44.52 4.64 20.13
N ALA A 45 -44.03 3.56 19.50
CA ALA A 45 -44.88 2.52 18.97
C ALA A 45 -45.71 1.83 20.07
N LYS A 46 -45.12 1.52 21.22
CA LYS A 46 -45.82 0.96 22.39
C LYS A 46 -46.89 1.91 22.93
N GLU A 47 -46.56 3.20 23.05
CA GLU A 47 -47.50 4.23 23.53
C GLU A 47 -48.69 4.39 22.58
N MET A 48 -48.45 4.43 21.27
CA MET A 48 -49.51 4.53 20.26
C MET A 48 -50.41 3.30 20.23
N LEU A 49 -49.85 2.10 20.47
CA LEU A 49 -50.64 0.87 20.61
C LEU A 49 -51.53 0.92 21.86
N ALA A 50 -51.03 1.43 22.98
CA ALA A 50 -51.81 1.58 24.21
C ALA A 50 -52.98 2.56 24.03
N LYS A 51 -52.81 3.60 23.21
CA LYS A 51 -53.86 4.56 22.83
C LYS A 51 -54.83 4.03 21.77
N GLY A 52 -54.63 2.81 21.24
CA GLY A 52 -55.44 2.21 20.16
C GLY A 52 -55.12 2.73 18.75
N ASP A 53 -54.11 3.58 18.60
CA ASP A 53 -53.80 4.34 17.40
C ASP A 53 -52.88 3.54 16.44
N LYS A 54 -53.40 2.42 15.90
CA LYS A 54 -52.63 1.42 15.12
C LYS A 54 -51.89 2.00 13.90
N LYS A 55 -52.46 2.98 13.20
CA LYS A 55 -51.84 3.57 11.99
C LYS A 55 -50.52 4.29 12.32
N ARG A 56 -50.49 5.02 13.45
CA ARG A 56 -49.29 5.74 13.92
C ARG A 56 -48.24 4.79 14.46
N ALA A 57 -48.67 3.74 15.17
CA ALA A 57 -47.76 2.67 15.61
C ALA A 57 -47.06 1.98 14.42
N LEU A 58 -47.82 1.64 13.37
CA LEU A 58 -47.26 1.05 12.14
C LEU A 58 -46.24 1.97 11.46
N LEU A 59 -46.49 3.29 11.42
CA LEU A 59 -45.55 4.25 10.86
C LEU A 59 -44.23 4.29 11.66
N ALA A 60 -44.32 4.32 13.00
CA ALA A 60 -43.15 4.27 13.87
C ALA A 60 -42.34 2.98 13.67
N LEU A 61 -43.01 1.83 13.56
CA LEU A 61 -42.35 0.54 13.31
C LEU A 61 -41.69 0.45 11.93
N ARG A 62 -42.29 1.04 10.88
CA ARG A 62 -41.66 1.11 9.55
C ARG A 62 -40.41 1.98 9.58
N ARG A 63 -40.46 3.11 10.27
CA ARG A 63 -39.32 4.01 10.44
C ARG A 63 -38.18 3.33 11.23
N LYS A 64 -38.54 2.54 12.25
CA LYS A 64 -37.62 1.71 13.01
C LYS A 64 -36.91 0.69 12.12
N LYS A 65 -37.68 -0.08 11.33
CA LYS A 65 -37.13 -1.09 10.41
C LYS A 65 -36.15 -0.48 9.40
N TYR A 66 -36.43 0.72 8.92
CA TYR A 66 -35.52 1.43 8.02
C TYR A 66 -34.20 1.80 8.70
N GLN A 67 -34.25 2.31 9.94
CA GLN A 67 -33.06 2.61 10.73
C GLN A 67 -32.25 1.37 11.07
N GLU A 68 -32.89 0.25 11.41
CA GLU A 68 -32.22 -1.04 11.59
C GLU A 68 -31.50 -1.50 10.32
N SER A 69 -32.11 -1.31 9.15
CA SER A 69 -31.47 -1.64 7.87
C SER A 69 -30.26 -0.76 7.57
N LEU A 70 -30.26 0.48 8.06
CA LEU A 70 -29.15 1.40 7.91
C LEU A 70 -28.03 1.07 8.89
N LEU A 71 -28.36 0.73 10.14
CA LEU A 71 -27.42 0.21 11.13
C LEU A 71 -26.69 -1.03 10.59
N ALA A 72 -27.42 -2.01 10.04
CA ALA A 72 -26.81 -3.21 9.48
C ALA A 72 -25.79 -2.90 8.37
N LYS A 73 -26.05 -1.88 7.53
CA LYS A 73 -25.09 -1.43 6.52
C LYS A 73 -23.87 -0.75 7.16
N THR A 74 -24.09 0.08 8.19
CA THR A 74 -23.01 0.73 8.94
C THR A 74 -22.13 -0.28 9.67
N ASP A 75 -22.71 -1.33 10.26
CA ASP A 75 -21.97 -2.40 10.93
C ASP A 75 -21.08 -3.17 9.94
N ALA A 76 -21.60 -3.47 8.74
CA ALA A 76 -20.79 -4.08 7.68
C ALA A 76 -19.63 -3.17 7.23
N GLN A 77 -19.86 -1.86 7.11
CA GLN A 77 -18.82 -0.89 6.77
C GLN A 77 -17.76 -0.77 7.86
N LEU A 78 -18.16 -0.82 9.14
CA LEU A 78 -17.25 -0.82 10.28
C LEU A 78 -16.36 -2.06 10.26
N GLU A 79 -16.93 -3.24 10.07
CA GLU A 79 -16.18 -4.50 9.98
C GLU A 79 -15.14 -4.45 8.84
N GLN A 80 -15.50 -3.91 7.68
CA GLN A 80 -14.57 -3.72 6.56
C GLN A 80 -13.43 -2.76 6.90
N LEU A 81 -13.73 -1.64 7.57
CA LEU A 81 -12.70 -0.67 7.99
C LEU A 81 -11.77 -1.22 9.06
N GLU A 82 -12.28 -2.01 10.00
CA GLU A 82 -11.47 -2.67 11.03
C GLU A 82 -10.51 -3.69 10.41
N LYS A 83 -10.99 -4.52 9.47
CA LYS A 83 -10.14 -5.45 8.71
C LYS A 83 -9.06 -4.71 7.92
N LEU A 84 -9.43 -3.64 7.21
CA LEU A 84 -8.47 -2.85 6.42
C LEU A 84 -7.42 -2.21 7.33
N THR A 85 -7.84 -1.60 8.44
CA THR A 85 -6.92 -0.96 9.40
C THR A 85 -5.95 -1.99 9.98
N SER A 86 -6.46 -3.15 10.42
CA SER A 86 -5.61 -4.24 10.93
C SER A 86 -4.62 -4.76 9.89
N SER A 87 -5.05 -4.91 8.63
CA SER A 87 -4.15 -5.36 7.56
C SER A 87 -3.03 -4.37 7.26
N VAL A 88 -3.32 -3.06 7.31
CA VAL A 88 -2.32 -1.99 7.12
C VAL A 88 -1.36 -1.93 8.30
N GLU A 89 -1.85 -2.09 9.53
CA GLU A 89 -1.02 -2.14 10.73
C GLU A 89 -0.09 -3.36 10.71
N PHE A 90 -0.58 -4.53 10.29
CA PHE A 90 0.25 -5.73 10.13
C PHE A 90 1.30 -5.56 9.02
N ALA A 91 0.93 -5.01 7.87
CA ALA A 91 1.88 -4.75 6.79
C ALA A 91 3.00 -3.79 7.23
N LEU A 92 2.67 -2.82 8.08
CA LEU A 92 3.66 -1.93 8.70
C LEU A 92 4.61 -2.67 9.62
N GLU A 93 4.10 -3.52 10.52
CA GLU A 93 4.92 -4.31 11.44
C GLU A 93 5.87 -5.25 10.68
N VAL A 94 5.38 -5.90 9.62
CA VAL A 94 6.22 -6.75 8.75
C VAL A 94 7.27 -5.91 8.01
N SER A 95 6.90 -4.73 7.50
CA SER A 95 7.84 -3.83 6.83
C SER A 95 8.91 -3.31 7.78
N ASP A 96 8.58 -3.04 9.04
CA ASP A 96 9.51 -2.56 10.05
C ASP A 96 10.47 -3.69 10.47
N MET A 97 9.95 -4.91 10.66
CA MET A 97 10.77 -6.09 10.91
C MET A 97 11.70 -6.41 9.74
N LEU A 98 11.21 -6.36 8.49
CA LEU A 98 12.03 -6.61 7.30
C LEU A 98 13.05 -5.50 7.05
N GLY A 99 12.67 -4.24 7.24
CA GLY A 99 13.57 -3.09 7.15
C GLY A 99 14.64 -3.09 8.24
N GLY A 100 14.38 -3.74 9.38
CA GLY A 100 15.36 -3.99 10.44
C GLY A 100 16.21 -5.25 10.25
N MET A 101 15.77 -6.21 9.42
CA MET A 101 16.48 -7.47 9.13
C MET A 101 17.46 -7.38 7.95
N MET A 102 17.50 -6.28 7.21
CA MET A 102 18.62 -5.97 6.32
C MET A 102 19.45 -4.87 7.00
N SER A 103 20.10 -5.24 8.10
CA SER A 103 21.04 -4.36 8.79
C SER A 103 22.19 -4.04 7.84
N ASN A 104 22.84 -2.87 8.00
CA ASN A 104 24.13 -2.60 7.36
C ASN A 104 25.11 -3.77 7.58
N GLN A 105 24.97 -4.46 8.71
CA GLN A 105 25.77 -5.62 9.06
C GLN A 105 25.52 -6.84 8.16
N ASP A 106 24.27 -7.05 7.72
CA ASP A 106 23.93 -8.09 6.76
C ASP A 106 24.37 -7.70 5.34
N GLU A 107 24.36 -6.40 5.01
CA GLU A 107 24.91 -5.87 3.77
C GLU A 107 26.45 -6.03 3.72
N ASP A 108 27.14 -5.64 4.79
CA ASP A 108 28.60 -5.77 4.94
C ASP A 108 29.05 -7.24 4.83
N GLU A 109 28.31 -8.17 5.46
CA GLU A 109 28.63 -9.60 5.45
C GLU A 109 28.47 -10.22 4.04
N VAL A 110 27.47 -9.78 3.28
CA VAL A 110 27.29 -10.18 1.87
C VAL A 110 28.35 -9.55 0.96
N GLU A 111 28.75 -8.30 1.21
CA GLU A 111 29.85 -7.65 0.48
C GLU A 111 31.17 -8.40 0.68
N ASP A 112 31.47 -8.82 1.90
CA ASP A 112 32.66 -9.60 2.24
C ASP A 112 32.65 -10.98 1.56
N GLU A 113 31.51 -11.69 1.56
CA GLU A 113 31.36 -12.97 0.86
C GLU A 113 31.55 -12.83 -0.66
N LEU A 114 31.02 -11.75 -1.24
CA LEU A 114 31.16 -11.47 -2.67
C LEU A 114 32.62 -11.16 -3.04
N ALA A 115 33.31 -10.35 -2.23
CA ALA A 115 34.72 -10.04 -2.41
C ALA A 115 35.60 -11.29 -2.33
N ALA A 116 35.28 -12.22 -1.43
CA ALA A 116 35.98 -13.50 -1.33
C ALA A 116 35.80 -14.36 -2.60
N LEU A 117 34.59 -14.42 -3.16
CA LEU A 117 34.32 -15.13 -4.41
C LEU A 117 35.01 -14.50 -5.61
N GLU A 118 35.06 -13.17 -5.72
CA GLU A 118 35.83 -12.49 -6.77
C GLU A 118 37.33 -12.79 -6.66
N ALA A 119 37.87 -12.82 -5.44
CA ALA A 119 39.27 -13.18 -5.20
C ALA A 119 39.56 -14.64 -5.57
N GLU A 120 38.63 -15.56 -5.32
CA GLU A 120 38.76 -16.97 -5.70
C GLU A 120 38.67 -17.15 -7.22
N VAL A 121 37.73 -16.47 -7.89
CA VAL A 121 37.55 -16.54 -9.35
C VAL A 121 38.72 -15.88 -10.09
N THR A 122 39.28 -14.77 -9.59
CA THR A 122 40.47 -14.13 -10.17
C THR A 122 41.76 -14.94 -9.94
N GLY A 123 41.76 -15.88 -9.00
CA GLY A 123 42.82 -16.88 -8.81
C GLY A 123 42.87 -17.96 -9.90
N VAL A 124 41.83 -18.08 -10.73
CA VAL A 124 41.84 -18.94 -11.92
C VAL A 124 42.47 -18.15 -13.07
N PRO A 125 43.67 -18.51 -13.57
CA PRO A 125 44.22 -17.85 -14.74
C PRO A 125 43.27 -18.10 -15.91
N LEU A 126 42.61 -17.04 -16.37
CA LEU A 126 41.89 -17.05 -17.64
C LEU A 126 42.83 -17.65 -18.69
N PRO A 127 42.39 -18.64 -19.48
CA PRO A 127 43.24 -19.21 -20.51
C PRO A 127 43.69 -18.10 -21.44
N GLU A 128 45.01 -17.92 -21.59
CA GLU A 128 45.55 -16.99 -22.57
C GLU A 128 45.06 -17.43 -23.94
N VAL A 129 44.23 -16.59 -24.55
CA VAL A 129 43.77 -16.80 -25.92
C VAL A 129 45.02 -16.78 -26.80
N PRO A 130 45.31 -17.84 -27.61
CA PRO A 130 46.51 -17.86 -28.41
C PRO A 130 46.51 -16.67 -29.38
N THR A 131 47.43 -15.73 -29.17
CA THR A 131 47.61 -14.55 -30.03
C THR A 131 48.52 -14.82 -31.22
N ALA A 132 49.09 -16.02 -31.32
CA ALA A 132 49.96 -16.42 -32.40
C ALA A 132 49.14 -16.78 -33.65
N GLY A 133 49.05 -15.83 -34.59
CA GLY A 133 48.56 -16.08 -35.95
C GLY A 133 47.23 -15.43 -36.32
N LEU A 134 46.79 -14.40 -35.60
CA LEU A 134 45.68 -13.58 -36.08
C LEU A 134 46.17 -12.76 -37.29
N PRO A 135 45.58 -12.94 -38.48
CA PRO A 135 45.92 -12.09 -39.61
C PRO A 135 45.58 -10.65 -39.22
N LEU A 136 46.59 -9.79 -39.18
CA LEU A 136 46.42 -8.34 -39.14
C LEU A 136 45.86 -7.91 -40.51
N LYS A 137 44.57 -8.20 -40.75
CA LYS A 137 43.86 -7.74 -41.94
C LYS A 137 43.21 -6.41 -41.59
N ASP A 138 43.89 -5.37 -42.06
CA ASP A 138 43.36 -4.13 -42.61
C ASP A 138 41.87 -3.90 -42.35
N SER A 139 41.59 -2.85 -41.57
CA SER A 139 40.27 -2.24 -41.37
C SER A 139 39.14 -3.21 -41.06
N LEU A 140 38.79 -3.33 -39.77
CA LEU A 140 37.44 -3.72 -39.42
C LEU A 140 36.46 -2.80 -40.17
N PRO A 141 35.37 -3.32 -40.76
CA PRO A 141 34.31 -2.46 -41.28
C PRO A 141 33.82 -1.58 -40.14
N ASP A 142 33.66 -0.29 -40.40
CA ASP A 142 33.21 0.68 -39.40
C ASP A 142 31.83 0.24 -38.92
N VAL A 143 31.79 -0.37 -37.73
CA VAL A 143 30.54 -0.74 -37.08
C VAL A 143 29.79 0.57 -36.95
N PRO A 144 28.57 0.71 -37.50
CA PRO A 144 27.82 1.94 -37.34
C PRO A 144 27.73 2.21 -35.85
N ARG A 145 28.49 3.21 -35.37
CA ARG A 145 28.30 3.80 -34.05
C ARG A 145 27.04 4.64 -34.17
N SER A 146 25.90 3.98 -34.30
CA SER A 146 24.65 4.61 -33.92
C SER A 146 24.71 4.73 -32.40
N GLU A 147 25.38 5.78 -31.93
CA GLU A 147 25.07 6.30 -30.62
C GLU A 147 23.57 6.60 -30.67
N LEU A 148 22.75 5.73 -30.08
CA LEU A 148 21.36 6.10 -29.84
C LEU A 148 21.44 7.40 -29.06
N SER A 149 20.93 8.48 -29.66
CA SER A 149 20.95 9.78 -29.04
C SER A 149 20.38 9.63 -27.63
N SER A 150 20.91 10.37 -26.66
CA SER A 150 20.33 10.43 -25.30
C SER A 150 18.80 10.64 -25.34
N LYS A 151 18.31 11.33 -26.37
CA LYS A 151 16.89 11.55 -26.66
C LYS A 151 16.13 10.28 -27.09
N ASP A 152 16.76 9.38 -27.83
CA ASP A 152 16.16 8.11 -28.29
C ASP A 152 16.14 7.06 -27.18
N ARG A 153 17.19 7.03 -26.34
CA ARG A 153 17.22 6.22 -25.10
C ARG A 153 16.15 6.67 -24.10
N ALA A 154 15.94 7.98 -23.97
CA ALA A 154 14.89 8.53 -23.12
C ALA A 154 13.49 8.16 -23.64
N LYS A 155 13.26 8.24 -24.96
CA LYS A 155 12.01 7.81 -25.58
C LYS A 155 11.73 6.32 -25.42
N ALA A 156 12.74 5.46 -25.53
CA ALA A 156 12.59 4.02 -25.32
C ALA A 156 12.15 3.70 -23.89
N ARG A 157 12.79 4.32 -22.89
CA ARG A 157 12.42 4.18 -21.47
C ARG A 157 11.02 4.70 -21.16
N GLN A 158 10.59 5.74 -21.86
CA GLN A 158 9.27 6.33 -21.66
C GLN A 158 8.15 5.46 -22.24
N ARG A 159 8.41 4.83 -23.40
CA ARG A 159 7.50 3.83 -23.99
C ARG A 159 7.39 2.56 -23.14
N GLU A 160 8.50 2.06 -22.60
CA GLU A 160 8.46 0.92 -21.65
C GLU A 160 7.61 1.24 -20.42
N ARG A 161 7.71 2.46 -19.87
CA ARG A 161 6.90 2.88 -18.71
C ARG A 161 5.42 2.99 -19.06
N GLU A 162 5.10 3.49 -20.25
CA GLU A 162 3.72 3.58 -20.74
C GLU A 162 3.13 2.18 -20.98
N GLU A 163 3.89 1.26 -21.58
CA GLU A 163 3.49 -0.14 -21.75
C GLU A 163 3.29 -0.85 -20.41
N GLN A 164 4.16 -0.61 -19.43
CA GLN A 164 4.01 -1.15 -18.07
C GLN A 164 2.78 -0.57 -17.35
N GLN A 165 2.47 0.72 -17.54
CA GLN A 165 1.26 1.33 -16.97
C GLN A 165 -0.02 0.78 -17.61
N VAL A 166 -0.03 0.54 -18.93
CA VAL A 166 -1.18 -0.05 -19.62
C VAL A 166 -1.39 -1.51 -19.22
N ALA A 167 -0.31 -2.28 -19.02
CA ALA A 167 -0.38 -3.66 -18.54
C ALA A 167 -0.88 -3.79 -17.08
N MET A 168 -0.69 -2.77 -16.24
CA MET A 168 -1.18 -2.76 -14.86
C MET A 168 -2.68 -2.40 -14.75
N LEU A 169 -3.25 -1.82 -15.81
CA LEU A 169 -4.64 -1.35 -15.88
C LEU A 169 -5.59 -2.31 -16.63
N THR A 170 -5.07 -3.44 -17.13
CA THR A 170 -5.83 -4.50 -17.83
C THR A 170 -5.93 -5.73 -16.96
#